data_AF-A0A7C4H1N5-F1
#
_entry.id   AF-A0A7C4H1N5-F1
#
_cell.length_a   1.000
_cell.length_b   1.000
_cell.length_c   1.000
_cell.angle_alpha   90.00
_cell.angle_beta   90.00
_cell.angle_gamma   90.00
#
_symmetry.space_group_name_H-M   'P 1'
#
loop_
_entity.id
_entity.type
_entity.pdbx_description
1 polymer ?
#
loop_
_entity_poly.entity_id
_entity_poly.type
_entity_poly.pdbx_seq_one_letter_code
_entity_poly.pdbx_strand_id
1 'polypeptide(L)'
;MSLDERINEILNQVKQLCVIINKRMKELGDVDVFTYRDDPVIKDCQAKICSLYRKAMSLCKQVSETINVCRRFMSEPECLQQLLLAEEVACYGEGKE
;
A
#
# COMPACT_ATOMS: atom_id res chain seq x y z
N MET A 1 -23.29 1.15 3.42
CA MET A 1 -21.89 1.51 3.20
C MET A 1 -21.56 1.21 1.75
N SER A 2 -21.33 2.25 0.98
CA SER A 2 -21.05 2.22 -0.46
C SER A 2 -19.64 1.68 -0.74
N LEU A 3 -19.40 1.20 -1.96
CA LEU A 3 -18.08 0.72 -2.37
C LEU A 3 -16.99 1.80 -2.18
N ASP A 4 -17.31 3.05 -2.51
CA ASP A 4 -16.42 4.19 -2.32
C ASP A 4 -16.06 4.41 -0.85
N GLU A 5 -17.02 4.24 0.09
CA GLU A 5 -16.75 4.31 1.53
C GLU A 5 -15.79 3.20 1.98
N ARG A 6 -15.95 1.98 1.46
CA ARG A 6 -15.07 0.84 1.79
C ARG A 6 -13.67 1.05 1.23
N ILE A 7 -13.54 1.59 0.02
CA ILE A 7 -12.25 1.93 -0.59
C ILE A 7 -11.59 3.06 0.19
N ASN A 8 -12.33 4.10 0.57
CA ASN A 8 -11.82 5.20 1.39
C ASN A 8 -11.35 4.72 2.76
N GLU A 9 -12.04 3.77 3.39
CA GLU A 9 -11.60 3.17 4.65
C GLU A 9 -10.26 2.42 4.48
N ILE A 10 -10.10 1.67 3.39
CA ILE A 10 -8.85 0.97 3.07
C ILE A 10 -7.73 1.98 2.80
N LEU A 11 -8.00 3.03 2.00
CA LEU A 11 -7.04 4.11 1.75
C LEU A 11 -6.62 4.81 3.04
N ASN A 12 -7.56 5.05 3.95
CA ASN A 12 -7.27 5.64 5.26
C ASN A 12 -6.37 4.74 6.11
N GLN A 13 -6.62 3.42 6.11
CA GLN A 13 -5.75 2.46 6.78
C GLN A 13 -4.33 2.46 6.17
N VAL A 14 -4.22 2.51 4.85
CA VAL A 14 -2.91 2.62 4.17
C VAL A 14 -2.20 3.93 4.53
N LYS A 15 -2.92 5.05 4.58
CA LYS A 15 -2.36 6.34 5.04
C LYS A 15 -1.81 6.24 6.46
N GLN A 16 -2.55 5.60 7.38
CA GLN A 16 -2.07 5.39 8.75
C GLN A 16 -0.80 4.54 8.81
N LEU A 17 -0.74 3.44 8.05
CA LEU A 17 0.46 2.60 7.95
C LEU A 17 1.64 3.41 7.40
N CYS A 18 1.40 4.30 6.44
CA CYS A 18 2.43 5.18 5.90
C CYS A 18 2.94 6.23 6.87
N VAL A 19 2.11 6.73 7.79
CA VAL A 19 2.57 7.57 8.89
C VAL A 19 3.49 6.78 9.81
N ILE A 20 3.17 5.51 10.09
CA ILE A 20 4.02 4.63 10.91
C ILE A 20 5.36 4.39 10.23
N ILE A 21 5.36 4.06 8.93
CA ILE A 21 6.57 3.89 8.11
C ILE A 21 7.42 5.16 8.15
N ASN A 22 6.86 6.32 7.85
CA ASN A 22 7.60 7.59 7.85
C ASN A 22 8.18 7.92 9.22
N LYS A 23 7.42 7.64 10.30
CA LYS A 23 7.93 7.81 11.67
C LYS A 23 9.11 6.87 11.91
N ARG A 24 9.00 5.60 11.50
CA ARG A 24 10.07 4.61 11.65
C ARG A 24 11.31 5.00 10.84
N MET A 25 11.13 5.50 9.62
CA MET A 25 12.22 6.02 8.80
C MET A 25 12.95 7.16 9.49
N LYS A 26 12.20 8.12 10.07
CA LYS A 26 12.79 9.22 10.85
C LYS A 26 13.55 8.74 12.10
N GLU A 27 13.09 7.67 12.76
CA GLU A 27 13.78 7.08 13.90
C GLU A 27 15.07 6.35 13.51
N LEU A 28 15.07 5.69 12.35
CA LEU A 28 16.25 5.02 11.80
C LEU A 28 17.30 6.03 11.29
N GLY A 29 16.88 7.25 10.94
CA GLY A 29 17.77 8.28 10.40
C GLY A 29 18.02 8.08 8.91
N ASP A 30 19.02 8.78 8.34
CA ASP A 30 19.38 8.64 6.92
C ASP A 30 20.14 7.32 6.70
N VAL A 31 19.39 6.23 6.47
CA VAL A 31 19.92 4.90 6.17
C VAL A 31 19.55 4.47 4.76
N ASP A 32 20.33 3.56 4.20
CA ASP A 32 20.05 2.97 2.89
C ASP A 32 18.66 2.31 2.81
N VAL A 33 18.07 2.32 1.61
CA VAL A 33 16.75 1.75 1.33
C VAL A 33 16.65 0.26 1.72
N PHE A 34 17.77 -0.46 1.65
CA PHE A 34 17.86 -1.86 2.06
C PHE A 34 17.64 -2.03 3.56
N THR A 35 18.15 -1.10 4.38
CA THR A 35 17.94 -1.08 5.83
C THR A 35 16.49 -0.80 6.17
N TYR A 36 15.84 0.12 5.45
CA TYR A 36 14.40 0.33 5.61
C TYR A 36 13.57 -0.89 5.21
N ARG A 37 13.95 -1.59 4.14
CA ARG A 37 13.25 -2.81 3.68
C ARG A 37 13.44 -4.00 4.63
N ASP A 38 14.57 -4.08 5.33
CA ASP A 38 14.82 -5.13 6.31
C ASP A 38 14.24 -4.83 7.70
N ASP A 39 13.87 -3.57 7.98
CA ASP A 39 13.25 -3.20 9.25
C ASP A 39 11.91 -3.93 9.44
N PRO A 40 11.73 -4.64 10.58
CA PRO A 40 10.56 -5.49 10.81
C PRO A 40 9.26 -4.69 10.88
N VAL A 41 9.29 -3.43 11.31
CA VAL A 41 8.09 -2.57 11.39
C VAL A 41 7.68 -2.14 9.98
N ILE A 42 8.63 -1.71 9.16
CA ILE A 42 8.36 -1.34 7.77
C ILE A 42 7.85 -2.56 6.99
N LYS A 43 8.47 -3.73 7.18
CA LYS A 43 8.06 -4.99 6.54
C LYS A 43 6.66 -5.47 6.94
N ASP A 44 6.30 -5.35 8.22
CA ASP A 44 4.93 -5.63 8.69
C ASP A 44 3.92 -4.66 8.07
N CYS A 45 4.26 -3.37 8.04
CA CYS A 45 3.41 -2.35 7.42
C CYS A 45 3.23 -2.61 5.92
N GLN A 46 4.29 -3.01 5.21
CA GLN A 46 4.24 -3.43 3.81
C GLN A 46 3.27 -4.60 3.59
N ALA A 47 3.38 -5.66 4.39
CA ALA A 47 2.49 -6.81 4.30
C ALA A 47 1.02 -6.42 4.51
N LYS A 48 0.75 -5.54 5.47
CA LYS A 48 -0.59 -5.01 5.73
C LYS A 48 -1.13 -4.18 4.57
N ILE A 49 -0.31 -3.29 3.97
CA ILE A 49 -0.72 -2.50 2.81
C ILE A 49 -1.03 -3.42 1.61
N CYS A 50 -0.21 -4.44 1.36
CA CYS A 50 -0.47 -5.45 0.34
C CYS A 50 -1.82 -6.18 0.57
N SER A 51 -2.11 -6.56 1.80
CA SER A 51 -3.38 -7.22 2.16
C SER A 51 -4.58 -6.30 1.95
N LEU A 52 -4.46 -5.04 2.38
CA LEU A 52 -5.47 -3.99 2.19
C LEU A 52 -5.72 -3.72 0.71
N TYR A 53 -4.67 -3.67 -0.10
CA TYR A 53 -4.78 -3.50 -1.54
C TYR A 53 -5.49 -4.67 -2.22
N ARG A 54 -5.12 -5.92 -1.90
CA ARG A 54 -5.83 -7.11 -2.41
C ARG A 54 -7.30 -7.10 -2.03
N LYS A 55 -7.63 -6.63 -0.81
CA LYS A 55 -9.01 -6.45 -0.37
C LYS A 55 -9.72 -5.40 -1.22
N ALA A 56 -9.09 -4.25 -1.48
CA ALA A 56 -9.65 -3.22 -2.36
C ALA A 56 -9.86 -3.74 -3.80
N MET A 57 -8.89 -4.45 -4.37
CA MET A 57 -9.03 -5.07 -5.69
C MET A 57 -10.17 -6.10 -5.73
N SER A 58 -10.30 -6.93 -4.70
CA SER A 58 -11.39 -7.90 -4.61
C SER A 58 -12.75 -7.22 -4.58
N LEU A 59 -12.89 -6.11 -3.84
CA LEU A 59 -14.09 -5.28 -3.84
C LEU A 59 -14.36 -4.67 -5.23
N CYS A 60 -13.33 -4.24 -5.94
CA CYS A 60 -13.48 -3.64 -7.27
C CYS A 60 -13.78 -4.64 -8.37
N LYS A 61 -13.25 -5.86 -8.28
CA LYS A 61 -13.60 -6.96 -9.18
C LYS A 61 -15.10 -7.29 -9.13
N GLN A 62 -15.77 -7.04 -7.99
CA GLN A 62 -17.22 -7.23 -7.87
C GLN A 62 -18.04 -6.16 -8.63
N VAL A 63 -17.43 -5.04 -9.03
CA VAL A 63 -18.11 -3.90 -9.66
C VAL A 63 -17.47 -3.45 -10.98
N SER A 64 -16.51 -4.21 -11.53
CA SER A 64 -15.77 -3.88 -12.76
C SER A 64 -15.05 -2.51 -12.75
N GLU A 65 -14.74 -1.96 -11.57
CA GLU A 65 -14.10 -0.63 -11.42
C GLU A 65 -12.62 -0.70 -10.98
N THR A 66 -11.94 -1.82 -11.22
CA THR A 66 -10.57 -2.09 -10.75
C THR A 66 -9.56 -1.00 -11.15
N ILE A 67 -9.72 -0.39 -12.33
CA ILE A 67 -8.81 0.64 -12.87
C ILE A 67 -8.83 1.93 -12.01
N ASN A 68 -10.01 2.34 -11.53
CA ASN A 68 -10.15 3.57 -10.74
C ASN A 68 -9.47 3.46 -9.38
N VAL A 69 -9.46 2.25 -8.80
CA VAL A 69 -8.79 1.99 -7.53
C VAL A 69 -7.28 1.87 -7.69
N CYS A 70 -6.79 1.18 -8.73
CA CYS A 70 -5.36 1.18 -9.01
C CYS A 70 -4.82 2.61 -9.18
N ARG A 71 -5.57 3.48 -9.89
CA ARG A 71 -5.20 4.90 -10.05
C ARG A 71 -5.17 5.66 -8.72
N ARG A 72 -6.13 5.43 -7.82
CA ARG A 72 -6.16 6.07 -6.48
C ARG A 72 -5.00 5.63 -5.60
N PHE A 73 -4.64 4.35 -5.61
CA PHE A 73 -3.51 3.81 -4.85
C PHE A 73 -2.13 4.16 -5.46
N MET A 74 -2.04 4.37 -6.77
CA MET A 74 -0.83 4.88 -7.41
C MET A 74 -0.63 6.38 -7.16
N SER A 75 -1.72 7.14 -7.07
CA SER A 75 -1.65 8.57 -6.79
C SER A 75 -1.38 8.87 -5.32
N GLU A 76 -1.79 7.98 -4.41
CA GLU A 76 -1.56 8.12 -2.97
C GLU A 76 -1.33 6.76 -2.31
N PRO A 77 -0.35 6.61 -1.39
CA PRO A 77 0.47 7.65 -0.76
C PRO A 77 1.98 7.59 -1.12
N GLU A 78 2.69 8.72 -1.01
CA GLU A 78 4.14 8.87 -1.34
C GLU A 78 5.07 7.84 -0.67
N CYS A 79 4.72 7.36 0.53
CA CYS A 79 5.42 6.26 1.21
C CYS A 79 5.58 4.99 0.35
N LEU A 80 4.59 4.70 -0.51
CA LEU A 80 4.63 3.53 -1.40
C LEU A 80 5.60 3.75 -2.54
N GLN A 81 5.75 4.99 -3.01
CA GLN A 81 6.80 5.34 -3.97
C GLN A 81 8.18 5.29 -3.32
N GLN A 82 8.33 5.83 -2.11
CA GLN A 82 9.60 5.84 -1.38
C GLN A 82 10.12 4.44 -1.03
N LEU A 83 9.21 3.49 -0.78
CA LEU A 83 9.58 2.09 -0.54
C LEU A 83 9.68 1.24 -1.82
N LEU A 84 9.54 1.85 -3.01
CA LEU A 84 9.45 1.17 -4.30
C LEU A 84 8.34 0.10 -4.34
N LEU A 85 7.32 0.27 -3.48
CA LEU A 85 6.16 -0.59 -3.39
C LEU A 85 5.14 -0.26 -4.46
N ALA A 86 5.18 0.91 -5.07
CA ALA A 86 4.21 1.29 -6.08
C ALA A 86 4.16 0.27 -7.22
N GLU A 87 5.30 -0.25 -7.69
CA GLU A 87 5.32 -1.29 -8.73
C GLU A 87 5.01 -2.70 -8.19
N GLU A 88 5.55 -3.09 -7.03
CA GLU A 88 5.27 -4.41 -6.44
C GLU A 88 3.81 -4.54 -5.98
N VAL A 89 3.25 -3.52 -5.33
CA VAL A 89 1.85 -3.51 -4.87
C VAL A 89 0.89 -3.32 -6.04
N ALA A 90 1.22 -2.52 -7.06
CA ALA A 90 0.35 -2.33 -8.22
C ALA A 90 0.29 -3.55 -9.16
N CYS A 91 1.32 -4.40 -9.18
CA CYS A 91 1.43 -5.48 -10.17
C CYS A 91 1.44 -6.92 -9.62
N TYR A 92 1.32 -7.19 -8.31
CA TYR A 92 1.05 -8.57 -7.83
C TYR A 92 -0.42 -9.03 -8.08
N GLY A 93 -0.95 -8.65 -9.25
CA GLY A 93 -2.14 -9.19 -9.89
C GLY A 93 -1.82 -10.07 -11.11
N GLU A 94 -0.57 -10.18 -11.55
CA GLU A 94 -0.15 -11.15 -12.58
C GLU A 94 1.15 -11.85 -12.16
N GLY A 95 1.12 -13.18 -12.10
CA GLY A 95 2.32 -14.01 -11.90
C GLY A 95 2.28 -14.94 -10.69
N LYS A 96 1.40 -15.94 -10.72
CA LYS A 96 1.72 -17.35 -10.41
C LYS A 96 0.67 -18.25 -11.07
N GLU A 97 0.89 -18.51 -12.35
CA GLU A 97 0.73 -19.86 -12.90
C GLU A 97 2.06 -20.61 -12.68
#